data_AF-A0A3D3AJG5-F1
#
_entry.id   AF-A0A3D3AJG5-F1
#
_cell.length_a   1.000
_cell.length_b   1.000
_cell.length_c   1.000
_cell.angle_alpha   90.00
_cell.angle_beta   90.00
_cell.angle_gamma   90.00
#
_symmetry.space_group_name_H-M   'P 1'
#
loop_
_entity.id
_entity.type
_entity.pdbx_description
1 polymer ?
#
loop_
_entity_poly.entity_id
_entity_poly.type
_entity_poly.pdbx_seq_one_letter_code
_entity_poly.pdbx_strand_id
1 'polypeptide(L)'
;MVKKSVLFFLLIPFALIGFEGNLESQIKQGRELIKTKNYKEAVKVFENFGVLAKSEVQDQRDEILYQHTLKTVGWLKGLVDFVPIEEEIKNARKLEAEKNYEEAKLIYLKLKEDTLQNQIDLSPYFKILSEGRLEELLVLKINQGFDRLEESFLKDLKQDKKRKKSIIVSFSKESDFEDLLSQFKTGFEKSAAFIFIQEEWKENPKEKIKKAAEKNINLIIMDFYDIEKNQLEITFFDPFNNKKLVTIRFNGDLIKNENQKIIEAIIQKIEIQYQSFSSLEENDSFVWTFQSDGVLQEEKQESPKEEFSDPNWRAYLDRKIYDNEYLMIDSLLNPEDLDSFLNAFAEMEEFNKTHFLKIPIEDYQEKYKEILRELLISTTDIQEYLMMMEVALKDGNTEDYLNNYDLAKDSLKDLLENYPPLAYIIQDMEKEIDREHDAIEKKLEEQNFYDKSFCFYLGAVYVQQRTYEFLNNQKFDKNIGGSLLFGIPLNDSTHWIDLYFDLKANAFFFKKSLSYAIQSMNMVYYQVDYQIAGDFLLGFEARLKNILGISLFGGTNYTNLKSSSPLLSGYDSKINAIGWKAGAGVSLDFLFIRLEAVYEMGKTEKLNHKGLSFYAYLKLGGY
;
A
#
# COMPACT_ATOMS: atom_id res chain seq x y z
N MET A 1 -8.60 -83.51 65.62
CA MET A 1 -8.12 -83.00 64.32
C MET A 1 -7.85 -81.51 64.48
N VAL A 2 -6.60 -81.18 64.75
CA VAL A 2 -6.08 -79.82 64.91
C VAL A 2 -5.17 -79.59 63.69
N LYS A 3 -5.14 -78.34 63.21
CA LYS A 3 -4.19 -77.74 62.25
C LYS A 3 -4.49 -77.98 60.78
N LYS A 4 -4.94 -76.92 60.10
CA LYS A 4 -4.27 -76.30 58.92
C LYS A 4 -5.24 -75.37 58.19
N SER A 5 -5.49 -74.17 58.71
CA SER A 5 -6.04 -73.07 57.88
C SER A 5 -5.69 -71.64 58.35
N VAL A 6 -4.86 -71.47 59.39
CA VAL A 6 -4.41 -70.14 59.85
C VAL A 6 -3.08 -69.72 59.19
N LEU A 7 -2.82 -70.15 57.96
CA LEU A 7 -1.57 -69.83 57.26
C LEU A 7 -1.77 -69.41 55.81
N PHE A 8 -2.74 -68.52 55.56
CA PHE A 8 -2.87 -67.81 54.28
C PHE A 8 -2.95 -66.28 54.43
N PHE A 9 -2.74 -65.75 55.64
CA PHE A 9 -2.77 -64.30 55.93
C PHE A 9 -1.39 -63.70 56.27
N LEU A 10 -0.29 -64.42 56.07
CA LEU A 10 1.07 -63.95 56.39
C LEU A 10 2.10 -64.13 55.27
N LEU A 11 1.65 -64.27 54.02
CA LEU A 11 2.54 -64.38 52.86
C LEU A 11 2.12 -63.52 51.69
N ILE A 12 1.79 -62.25 51.91
CA ILE A 12 2.12 -61.15 50.97
C ILE A 12 2.32 -59.87 51.81
N PRO A 13 3.57 -59.50 52.16
CA PRO A 13 3.93 -58.08 52.03
C PRO A 13 5.38 -57.85 51.54
N PHE A 14 6.05 -58.85 50.96
CA PHE A 14 7.42 -58.63 50.47
C PHE A 14 7.50 -58.06 49.05
N ALA A 15 6.43 -58.18 48.24
CA ALA A 15 6.38 -57.56 46.92
C ALA A 15 6.15 -56.04 46.99
N LEU A 16 5.30 -55.58 47.93
CA LEU A 16 5.03 -54.14 48.14
C LEU A 16 6.24 -53.37 48.69
N ILE A 17 7.00 -53.94 49.64
CA ILE A 17 8.21 -53.29 50.20
C ILE A 17 9.36 -53.23 49.18
N GLY A 18 9.47 -54.25 48.30
CA GLY A 18 10.44 -54.26 47.22
C GLY A 18 10.09 -53.32 46.06
N PHE A 19 8.78 -53.16 45.79
CA PHE A 19 8.26 -52.18 44.85
C PHE A 19 8.49 -50.76 45.37
N GLU A 20 8.09 -50.45 46.60
CA GLU A 20 8.21 -49.14 47.25
C GLU A 20 9.68 -48.64 47.31
N GLY A 21 10.63 -49.50 47.73
CA GLY A 21 12.04 -49.12 47.80
C GLY A 21 12.74 -48.94 46.44
N ASN A 22 12.31 -49.69 45.41
CA ASN A 22 12.84 -49.53 44.05
C ASN A 22 12.24 -48.28 43.38
N LEU A 23 10.97 -47.98 43.67
CA LEU A 23 10.24 -46.82 43.14
C LEU A 23 10.81 -45.50 43.63
N GLU A 24 11.04 -45.38 44.95
CA GLU A 24 11.66 -44.19 45.55
C GLU A 24 13.10 -44.00 45.04
N SER A 25 13.85 -45.10 44.88
CA SER A 25 15.21 -45.05 44.34
C SER A 25 15.25 -44.57 42.89
N GLN A 26 14.32 -45.04 42.03
CA GLN A 26 14.25 -44.60 40.63
C GLN A 26 13.79 -43.15 40.49
N ILE A 27 12.82 -42.71 41.31
CA ILE A 27 12.40 -41.30 41.38
C ILE A 27 13.57 -40.41 41.80
N LYS A 28 14.29 -40.80 42.86
CA LYS A 28 15.46 -40.06 43.34
C LYS A 28 16.59 -40.00 42.31
N GLN A 29 16.88 -41.12 41.64
CA GLN A 29 17.88 -41.18 40.57
C GLN A 29 17.50 -40.28 39.38
N GLY A 30 16.24 -40.36 38.93
CA GLY A 30 15.76 -39.53 37.82
C GLY A 30 15.75 -38.04 38.16
N ARG A 31 15.43 -37.64 39.39
CA ARG A 31 15.54 -36.24 39.85
C ARG A 31 16.98 -35.75 39.90
N GLU A 32 17.93 -36.58 40.34
CA GLU A 32 19.35 -36.20 40.32
C GLU A 32 19.84 -36.02 38.88
N LEU A 33 19.36 -36.83 37.94
CA LEU A 33 19.63 -36.66 36.50
C LEU A 33 19.02 -35.37 35.96
N ILE A 34 17.79 -35.00 36.35
CA ILE A 34 17.16 -33.72 35.98
C ILE A 34 17.97 -32.54 36.55
N LYS A 35 18.39 -32.61 37.81
CA LYS A 35 19.19 -31.57 38.49
C LYS A 35 20.56 -31.38 37.84
N THR A 36 21.16 -32.46 37.36
CA THR A 36 22.43 -32.44 36.59
C THR A 36 22.22 -32.18 35.10
N LYS A 37 21.00 -31.79 34.67
CA LYS A 37 20.59 -31.52 33.29
C LYS A 37 20.79 -32.69 32.32
N ASN A 38 20.89 -33.92 32.82
CA ASN A 38 20.99 -35.13 32.02
C ASN A 38 19.59 -35.68 31.67
N TYR A 39 18.81 -34.90 30.92
CA TYR A 39 17.41 -35.21 30.63
C TYR A 39 17.22 -36.50 29.84
N LYS A 40 18.11 -36.82 28.89
CA LYS A 40 18.01 -38.05 28.08
C LYS A 40 18.10 -39.31 28.94
N GLU A 41 19.03 -39.34 29.90
CA GLU A 41 19.11 -40.47 30.83
C GLU A 41 17.98 -40.47 31.86
N ALA A 42 17.51 -39.28 32.29
CA ALA A 42 16.32 -39.19 33.11
C ALA A 42 15.08 -39.81 32.41
N VAL A 43 14.88 -39.54 31.11
CA VAL A 43 13.79 -40.15 30.32
C VAL A 43 13.89 -41.68 30.37
N LYS A 44 15.07 -42.26 30.13
CA LYS A 44 15.24 -43.72 30.17
C LYS A 44 14.93 -44.32 31.54
N VAL A 45 15.36 -43.65 32.62
CA VAL A 45 15.03 -44.08 33.99
C VAL A 45 13.51 -44.11 34.19
N PHE A 46 12.79 -43.08 33.74
CA PHE A 46 11.35 -42.98 33.95
C PHE A 46 10.49 -43.76 32.93
N GLU A 47 10.99 -44.06 31.74
CA GLU A 47 10.35 -44.97 30.80
C GLU A 47 10.39 -46.42 31.30
N ASN A 48 11.54 -46.85 31.83
CA ASN A 48 11.66 -48.15 32.48
C ASN A 48 10.72 -48.25 33.68
N PHE A 49 10.58 -47.16 34.45
CA PHE A 49 9.59 -47.04 35.51
C PHE A 49 8.15 -47.18 34.99
N GLY A 50 7.78 -46.51 33.89
CA GLY A 50 6.45 -46.64 33.29
C GLY A 50 6.14 -48.07 32.83
N VAL A 51 7.10 -48.79 32.27
CA VAL A 51 6.94 -50.21 31.88
C VAL A 51 6.73 -51.10 33.11
N LEU A 52 7.51 -50.91 34.16
CA LEU A 52 7.36 -51.64 35.43
C LEU A 52 6.02 -51.35 36.10
N ALA A 53 5.63 -50.07 36.19
CA ALA A 53 4.35 -49.65 36.73
C ALA A 53 3.18 -50.28 35.97
N LYS A 54 3.23 -50.33 34.63
CA LYS A 54 2.20 -50.96 33.78
C LYS A 54 2.05 -52.47 34.03
N SER A 55 3.16 -53.18 34.23
CA SER A 55 3.14 -54.64 34.45
C SER A 55 2.57 -55.05 35.82
N GLU A 56 2.46 -54.09 36.74
CA GLU A 56 2.00 -54.32 38.11
C GLU A 56 0.67 -53.63 38.44
N VAL A 57 -0.01 -53.00 37.46
CA VAL A 57 -1.36 -52.43 37.63
C VAL A 57 -2.34 -53.56 37.98
N GLN A 58 -2.80 -53.58 39.23
CA GLN A 58 -3.78 -54.58 39.71
C GLN A 58 -5.13 -53.95 40.07
N ASP A 59 -5.17 -52.65 40.40
CA ASP A 59 -6.42 -51.91 40.64
C ASP A 59 -6.47 -50.52 39.96
N GLN A 60 -7.66 -49.88 39.95
CA GLN A 60 -7.91 -48.57 39.32
C GLN A 60 -7.00 -47.43 39.82
N ARG A 61 -6.46 -47.52 41.04
CA ARG A 61 -5.52 -46.57 41.64
C ARG A 61 -4.13 -46.70 41.03
N ASP A 62 -3.69 -47.91 40.73
CA ASP A 62 -2.39 -48.15 40.08
C ASP A 62 -2.41 -47.59 38.65
N GLU A 63 -3.57 -47.64 37.99
CA GLU A 63 -3.79 -47.01 36.68
C GLU A 63 -3.66 -45.48 36.76
N ILE A 64 -4.21 -44.82 37.79
CA ILE A 64 -4.06 -43.36 37.97
C ILE A 64 -2.60 -42.97 38.18
N LEU A 65 -1.86 -43.70 39.02
CA LEU A 65 -0.42 -43.49 39.22
C LEU A 65 0.38 -43.69 37.91
N TYR A 66 0.02 -44.72 37.14
CA TYR A 66 0.62 -44.99 35.83
C TYR A 66 0.36 -43.85 34.83
N GLN A 67 -0.88 -43.34 34.75
CA GLN A 67 -1.22 -42.21 33.88
C GLN A 67 -0.48 -40.91 34.29
N HIS A 68 -0.36 -40.63 35.59
CA HIS A 68 0.44 -39.51 36.09
C HIS A 68 1.92 -39.64 35.74
N THR A 69 2.45 -40.86 35.82
CA THR A 69 3.82 -41.18 35.41
C THR A 69 4.02 -40.91 33.92
N LEU A 70 3.13 -41.41 33.06
CA LEU A 70 3.19 -41.16 31.61
C LEU A 70 3.14 -39.67 31.27
N LYS A 71 2.27 -38.91 31.94
CA LYS A 71 2.17 -37.45 31.77
C LYS A 71 3.49 -36.76 32.14
N THR A 72 4.08 -37.15 33.26
CA THR A 72 5.35 -36.59 33.75
C THR A 72 6.53 -36.94 32.82
N VAL A 73 6.57 -38.19 32.32
CA VAL A 73 7.53 -38.61 31.29
C VAL A 73 7.34 -37.83 29.99
N GLY A 74 6.10 -37.55 29.60
CA GLY A 74 5.78 -36.70 28.45
C GLY A 74 6.38 -35.29 28.57
N TRP A 75 6.26 -34.65 29.74
CA TRP A 75 6.92 -33.36 30.00
C TRP A 75 8.45 -33.44 29.97
N LEU A 76 9.03 -34.53 30.50
CA LEU A 76 10.46 -34.75 30.48
C LEU A 76 11.02 -35.00 29.08
N LYS A 77 10.27 -35.68 28.20
CA LYS A 77 10.60 -35.76 26.77
C LYS A 77 10.57 -34.39 26.12
N GLY A 78 9.58 -33.56 26.45
CA GLY A 78 9.54 -32.16 26.06
C GLY A 78 10.80 -31.39 26.45
N LEU A 79 11.38 -31.61 27.64
CA LEU A 79 12.67 -30.98 28.00
C LEU A 79 13.82 -31.37 27.07
N VAL A 80 13.88 -32.63 26.62
CA VAL A 80 14.92 -33.09 25.69
C VAL A 80 14.82 -32.36 24.36
N ASP A 81 13.60 -32.11 23.89
CA ASP A 81 13.33 -31.49 22.59
C ASP A 81 13.42 -29.96 22.65
N PHE A 82 12.99 -29.33 23.75
CA PHE A 82 12.81 -27.88 23.83
C PHE A 82 14.02 -27.13 24.41
N VAL A 83 14.78 -27.74 25.33
CA VAL A 83 15.94 -27.06 25.96
C VAL A 83 17.02 -26.67 24.94
N PRO A 84 17.42 -27.55 23.99
CA PRO A 84 18.37 -27.16 22.96
C PRO A 84 17.88 -25.97 22.12
N ILE A 85 16.58 -25.93 21.83
CA ILE A 85 15.94 -24.85 21.07
C ILE A 85 15.94 -23.55 21.89
N GLU A 86 15.60 -23.61 23.17
CA GLU A 86 15.64 -22.47 24.09
C GLU A 86 17.05 -21.87 24.20
N GLU A 87 18.09 -22.70 24.27
CA GLU A 87 19.49 -22.25 24.31
C GLU A 87 19.94 -21.60 23.00
N GLU A 88 19.59 -22.16 21.84
CA GLU A 88 19.86 -21.55 20.53
C GLU A 88 19.15 -20.17 20.39
N ILE A 89 17.93 -20.03 20.90
CA ILE A 89 17.23 -18.72 20.92
C ILE A 89 17.95 -17.71 21.81
N LYS A 90 18.41 -18.14 23.00
CA LYS A 90 19.20 -17.27 23.88
C LYS A 90 20.49 -16.84 23.19
N ASN A 91 21.14 -17.75 22.47
CA ASN A 91 22.33 -17.45 21.68
C ASN A 91 22.04 -16.44 20.56
N ALA A 92 20.98 -16.67 19.77
CA ALA A 92 20.58 -15.74 18.70
C ALA A 92 20.25 -14.34 19.24
N ARG A 93 19.56 -14.23 20.38
CA ARG A 93 19.27 -12.94 21.04
C ARG A 93 20.52 -12.22 21.53
N LYS A 94 21.52 -12.98 21.99
CA LYS A 94 22.81 -12.41 22.38
C LYS A 94 23.54 -11.84 21.17
N LEU A 95 23.54 -12.56 20.05
CA LEU A 95 24.11 -12.09 18.78
C LEU A 95 23.37 -10.86 18.24
N GLU A 96 22.04 -10.82 18.33
CA GLU A 96 21.24 -9.62 18.03
C GLU A 96 21.69 -8.41 18.86
N ALA A 97 21.91 -8.58 20.16
CA ALA A 97 22.39 -7.51 21.05
C ALA A 97 23.82 -7.07 20.73
N GLU A 98 24.65 -7.98 20.23
CA GLU A 98 26.01 -7.73 19.74
C GLU A 98 26.04 -7.18 18.31
N LYS A 99 24.87 -7.00 17.67
CA LYS A 99 24.70 -6.59 16.26
C LYS A 99 25.28 -7.56 15.23
N ASN A 100 25.48 -8.82 15.61
CA ASN A 100 25.89 -9.89 14.69
C ASN A 100 24.63 -10.54 14.07
N TYR A 101 23.97 -9.77 13.19
CA TYR A 101 22.66 -10.15 12.65
C TYR A 101 22.72 -11.33 11.68
N GLU A 102 23.83 -11.49 10.94
CA GLU A 102 24.02 -12.61 10.01
C GLU A 102 24.05 -13.95 10.76
N GLU A 103 24.89 -14.07 11.81
CA GLU A 103 24.94 -15.29 12.62
C GLU A 103 23.61 -15.54 13.35
N ALA A 104 22.96 -14.49 13.87
CA ALA A 104 21.65 -14.61 14.49
C ALA A 104 20.59 -15.15 13.51
N LYS A 105 20.54 -14.63 12.27
CA LYS A 105 19.67 -15.10 11.19
C LYS A 105 19.88 -16.58 10.91
N LEU A 106 21.14 -17.02 10.77
CA LEU A 106 21.49 -18.42 10.51
C LEU A 106 20.99 -19.36 11.62
N ILE A 107 21.07 -18.95 12.88
CA ILE A 107 20.52 -19.74 14.00
C ILE A 107 19.00 -19.86 13.87
N TYR A 108 18.27 -18.78 13.58
CA TYR A 108 16.81 -18.86 13.42
C TYR A 108 16.39 -19.69 12.21
N LEU A 109 17.13 -19.64 11.10
CA LEU A 109 16.92 -20.51 9.94
C LEU A 109 17.10 -21.98 10.31
N LYS A 110 18.20 -22.31 10.99
CA LYS A 110 18.46 -23.66 11.49
C LYS A 110 17.35 -24.13 12.43
N LEU A 111 16.90 -23.29 13.37
CA LEU A 111 15.79 -23.62 14.27
C LEU A 111 14.47 -23.88 13.51
N LYS A 112 14.21 -23.12 12.44
CA LYS A 112 13.03 -23.31 11.59
C LYS A 112 13.10 -24.65 10.85
N GLU A 113 14.26 -25.00 10.31
CA GLU A 113 14.48 -26.29 9.65
C GLU A 113 14.39 -27.46 10.63
N ASP A 114 15.08 -27.38 11.77
CA ASP A 114 15.11 -28.42 12.79
C ASP A 114 13.72 -28.70 13.36
N THR A 115 12.92 -27.66 13.64
CA THR A 115 11.55 -27.82 14.14
C THR A 115 10.60 -28.39 13.08
N LEU A 116 10.80 -28.05 11.80
CA LEU A 116 10.02 -28.60 10.69
C LEU A 116 10.36 -30.07 10.42
N GLN A 117 11.65 -30.41 10.35
CA GLN A 117 12.13 -31.78 10.09
C GLN A 117 11.71 -32.75 11.20
N ASN A 118 11.78 -32.31 12.45
CA ASN A 118 11.43 -33.13 13.61
C ASN A 118 9.95 -33.07 14.01
N GLN A 119 9.11 -32.35 13.25
CA GLN A 119 7.68 -32.17 13.53
C GLN A 119 7.39 -31.66 14.96
N ILE A 120 8.26 -30.82 15.50
CA ILE A 120 8.15 -30.29 16.85
C ILE A 120 7.22 -29.08 16.82
N ASP A 121 6.02 -29.22 17.38
CA ASP A 121 5.11 -28.09 17.59
C ASP A 121 5.40 -27.39 18.92
N LEU A 122 5.99 -26.20 18.82
CA LEU A 122 6.34 -25.34 19.96
C LEU A 122 5.26 -24.31 20.30
N SER A 123 4.19 -24.22 19.49
CA SER A 123 3.13 -23.23 19.68
C SER A 123 2.50 -23.29 21.09
N PRO A 124 2.24 -24.48 21.68
CA PRO A 124 1.72 -24.57 23.06
C PRO A 124 2.66 -24.00 24.13
N TYR A 125 3.96 -23.89 23.84
CA TYR A 125 4.99 -23.44 24.79
C TYR A 125 5.54 -22.06 24.46
N PHE A 126 5.05 -21.42 23.39
CA PHE A 126 5.61 -20.20 22.82
C PHE A 126 5.86 -19.10 23.86
N LYS A 127 4.84 -18.77 24.67
CA LYS A 127 4.94 -17.69 25.65
C LYS A 127 6.05 -17.94 26.67
N ILE A 128 6.15 -19.17 27.16
CA ILE A 128 7.12 -19.53 28.18
C ILE A 128 8.54 -19.63 27.58
N LEU A 129 8.64 -20.19 26.36
CA LEU A 129 9.89 -20.33 25.61
C LEU A 129 10.46 -18.96 25.21
N SER A 130 9.61 -18.04 24.78
CA SER A 130 10.01 -16.66 24.47
C SER A 130 10.46 -15.86 25.70
N GLU A 131 9.98 -16.22 26.90
CA GLU A 131 10.43 -15.65 28.17
C GLU A 131 11.75 -16.27 28.67
N GLY A 132 12.25 -17.34 28.06
CA GLY A 132 13.48 -18.02 28.46
C GLY A 132 13.38 -18.74 29.81
N ARG A 133 12.17 -19.20 30.17
CA ARG A 133 11.84 -19.85 31.45
C ARG A 133 11.25 -21.24 31.28
N LEU A 134 11.38 -21.84 30.09
CA LEU A 134 10.71 -23.10 29.78
C LEU A 134 11.35 -24.26 30.52
N GLU A 135 12.67 -24.34 30.51
CA GLU A 135 13.42 -25.34 31.30
C GLU A 135 12.98 -25.30 32.78
N GLU A 136 13.00 -24.13 33.41
CA GLU A 136 12.66 -23.95 34.84
C GLU A 136 11.23 -24.41 35.16
N LEU A 137 10.26 -24.01 34.33
CA LEU A 137 8.85 -24.33 34.53
C LEU A 137 8.55 -25.81 34.30
N LEU A 138 9.14 -26.42 33.28
CA LEU A 138 8.99 -27.85 33.01
C LEU A 138 9.65 -28.67 34.12
N VAL A 139 10.86 -28.32 34.56
CA VAL A 139 11.52 -28.97 35.69
C VAL A 139 10.65 -28.91 36.96
N LEU A 140 10.03 -27.75 37.23
CA LEU A 140 9.12 -27.60 38.37
C LEU A 140 7.86 -28.47 38.24
N LYS A 141 7.21 -28.48 37.08
CA LYS A 141 6.04 -29.34 36.82
C LYS A 141 6.39 -30.83 36.93
N ILE A 142 7.57 -31.22 36.45
CA ILE A 142 8.07 -32.61 36.53
C ILE A 142 8.34 -33.02 37.98
N ASN A 143 9.01 -32.17 38.76
CA ASN A 143 9.26 -32.45 40.18
C ASN A 143 7.96 -32.56 40.97
N GLN A 144 7.00 -31.66 40.76
CA GLN A 144 5.66 -31.75 41.36
C GLN A 144 4.92 -33.04 40.96
N GLY A 145 5.07 -33.47 39.70
CA GLY A 145 4.52 -34.74 39.22
C GLY A 145 5.08 -35.93 39.99
N PHE A 146 6.40 -35.94 40.23
CA PHE A 146 7.06 -36.98 41.02
C PHE A 146 6.78 -36.88 42.52
N ASP A 147 6.60 -35.68 43.08
CA ASP A 147 6.26 -35.49 44.50
C ASP A 147 4.95 -36.20 44.84
N ARG A 148 4.01 -36.20 43.89
CA ARG A 148 2.72 -36.90 44.02
C ARG A 148 2.82 -38.43 43.98
N LEU A 149 3.99 -38.96 43.59
CA LEU A 149 4.26 -40.39 43.53
C LEU A 149 5.06 -40.88 44.75
N GLU A 150 5.47 -39.98 45.66
CA GLU A 150 6.19 -40.33 46.89
C GLU A 150 5.28 -41.00 47.93
N GLU A 151 5.85 -41.94 48.70
CA GLU A 151 5.11 -42.70 49.72
C GLU A 151 4.51 -41.78 50.81
N SER A 152 5.27 -40.75 51.20
CA SER A 152 4.84 -39.71 52.14
C SER A 152 3.56 -39.02 51.66
N PHE A 153 3.54 -38.57 50.40
CA PHE A 153 2.39 -37.94 49.78
C PHE A 153 1.21 -38.91 49.66
N LEU A 154 1.43 -40.15 49.22
CA LEU A 154 0.37 -41.15 49.10
C LEU A 154 -0.24 -41.51 50.46
N LYS A 155 0.56 -41.50 51.52
CA LYS A 155 0.11 -41.70 52.90
C LYS A 155 -0.70 -40.52 53.39
N ASP A 156 -0.23 -39.29 53.15
CA ASP A 156 -0.95 -38.06 53.51
C ASP A 156 -2.28 -37.97 52.76
N LEU A 157 -2.29 -38.31 51.47
CA LEU A 157 -3.49 -38.41 50.65
C LEU A 157 -4.48 -39.47 51.19
N LYS A 158 -4.01 -40.67 51.54
CA LYS A 158 -4.88 -41.71 52.14
C LYS A 158 -5.48 -41.27 53.46
N GLN A 159 -4.73 -40.55 54.29
CA GLN A 159 -5.23 -40.00 55.55
C GLN A 159 -6.23 -38.86 55.28
N ASP A 160 -5.90 -37.99 54.33
CA ASP A 160 -6.74 -36.88 53.92
C ASP A 160 -8.08 -37.38 53.34
N LYS A 161 -8.10 -38.39 52.48
CA LYS A 161 -9.35 -38.96 51.92
C LYS A 161 -10.26 -39.64 52.95
N LYS A 162 -9.72 -40.06 54.11
CA LYS A 162 -10.48 -40.74 55.17
C LYS A 162 -11.11 -39.79 56.19
N ARG A 163 -10.55 -38.58 56.34
CA ARG A 163 -11.10 -37.59 57.29
C ARG A 163 -12.27 -36.84 56.67
N LYS A 164 -13.19 -36.38 57.51
CA LYS A 164 -14.26 -35.47 57.08
C LYS A 164 -13.68 -34.12 56.61
N LYS A 165 -14.33 -33.53 55.62
CA LYS A 165 -13.91 -32.25 55.03
C LYS A 165 -14.71 -31.10 55.61
N SER A 166 -14.03 -30.00 55.93
CA SER A 166 -14.68 -28.78 56.36
C SER A 166 -15.32 -28.06 55.17
N ILE A 167 -16.58 -27.67 55.33
CA ILE A 167 -17.32 -26.93 54.31
C ILE A 167 -17.88 -25.65 54.91
N ILE A 168 -17.79 -24.55 54.16
CA ILE A 168 -18.46 -23.30 54.49
C ILE A 168 -19.41 -22.91 53.35
N VAL A 169 -20.61 -22.47 53.73
CA VAL A 169 -21.64 -22.01 52.81
C VAL A 169 -21.77 -20.50 52.93
N SER A 170 -21.35 -19.78 51.91
CA SER A 170 -21.21 -18.33 51.92
C SER A 170 -22.06 -17.67 50.85
N PHE A 171 -23.38 -17.75 51.05
CA PHE A 171 -24.34 -17.18 50.11
C PHE A 171 -24.54 -15.67 50.28
N SER A 172 -24.89 -14.99 49.20
CA SER A 172 -25.29 -13.59 49.20
C SER A 172 -26.67 -13.43 49.85
N LYS A 173 -26.85 -12.38 50.67
CA LYS A 173 -28.11 -12.14 51.41
C LYS A 173 -29.23 -11.53 50.57
N GLU A 174 -28.95 -11.17 49.31
CA GLU A 174 -29.84 -10.40 48.46
C GLU A 174 -30.33 -11.28 47.30
N SER A 175 -31.41 -12.05 47.50
CA SER A 175 -32.10 -12.66 46.35
C SER A 175 -33.52 -13.16 46.64
N ASP A 176 -34.32 -13.24 45.58
CA ASP A 176 -35.60 -13.98 45.50
C ASP A 176 -35.44 -15.51 45.72
N PHE A 177 -34.25 -15.98 46.13
CA PHE A 177 -33.85 -17.38 46.28
C PHE A 177 -33.52 -17.77 47.73
N GLU A 178 -33.84 -16.91 48.71
CA GLU A 178 -33.49 -17.10 50.12
C GLU A 178 -33.92 -18.48 50.67
N ASP A 179 -35.12 -18.94 50.32
CA ASP A 179 -35.63 -20.25 50.73
C ASP A 179 -34.80 -21.42 50.17
N LEU A 180 -34.37 -21.33 48.90
CA LEU A 180 -33.55 -22.35 48.25
C LEU A 180 -32.14 -22.39 48.86
N LEU A 181 -31.53 -21.22 49.05
CA LEU A 181 -30.21 -21.07 49.67
C LEU A 181 -30.22 -21.55 51.13
N SER A 182 -31.31 -21.29 51.86
CA SER A 182 -31.53 -21.78 53.23
C SER A 182 -31.67 -23.31 53.28
N GLN A 183 -32.37 -23.91 52.30
CA GLN A 183 -32.47 -25.37 52.19
C GLN A 183 -31.12 -26.03 51.89
N PHE A 184 -30.30 -25.43 51.01
CA PHE A 184 -28.93 -25.89 50.75
C PHE A 184 -28.07 -25.87 52.02
N LYS A 185 -28.10 -24.75 52.74
CA LYS A 185 -27.37 -24.60 54.00
C LYS A 185 -27.81 -25.65 55.03
N THR A 186 -29.11 -25.78 55.24
CA THR A 186 -29.71 -26.75 56.17
C THR A 186 -29.36 -28.19 55.80
N GLY A 187 -29.32 -28.52 54.51
CA GLY A 187 -28.95 -29.85 54.05
C GLY A 187 -27.50 -30.20 54.32
N PHE A 188 -26.56 -29.26 54.12
CA PHE A 188 -25.15 -29.47 54.47
C PHE A 188 -24.90 -29.46 55.99
N GLU A 189 -25.68 -28.70 56.76
CA GLU A 189 -25.65 -28.77 58.24
C GLU A 189 -26.04 -30.16 58.77
N LYS A 190 -26.96 -30.85 58.09
CA LYS A 190 -27.41 -32.20 58.43
C LYS A 190 -26.52 -33.31 57.85
N SER A 191 -25.60 -32.97 56.95
CA SER A 191 -24.70 -33.92 56.30
C SER A 191 -23.81 -34.64 57.31
N ALA A 192 -23.75 -35.97 57.21
CA ALA A 192 -22.79 -36.75 58.00
C ALA A 192 -21.38 -36.77 57.36
N ALA A 193 -21.26 -36.43 56.08
CA ALA A 193 -20.02 -36.52 55.31
C ALA A 193 -19.06 -35.34 55.57
N PHE A 194 -19.61 -34.16 55.85
CA PHE A 194 -18.84 -32.92 56.00
C PHE A 194 -18.85 -32.37 57.44
N ILE A 195 -17.87 -31.53 57.76
CA ILE A 195 -17.86 -30.69 58.96
C ILE A 195 -18.34 -29.31 58.52
N PHE A 196 -19.60 -29.00 58.80
CA PHE A 196 -20.15 -27.69 58.48
C PHE A 196 -19.59 -26.61 59.42
N ILE A 197 -19.04 -25.55 58.83
CA ILE A 197 -18.56 -24.37 59.56
C ILE A 197 -19.55 -23.23 59.35
N GLN A 198 -20.18 -22.81 60.45
CA GLN A 198 -21.14 -21.73 60.44
C GLN A 198 -20.43 -20.37 60.62
N GLU A 199 -20.03 -19.75 59.51
CA GLU A 199 -19.51 -18.38 59.49
C GLU A 199 -20.12 -17.58 58.33
N GLU A 200 -20.50 -16.33 58.59
CA GLU A 200 -20.97 -15.41 57.54
C GLU A 200 -19.82 -14.51 57.08
N TRP A 201 -19.51 -14.54 55.78
CA TRP A 201 -18.46 -13.74 55.17
C TRP A 201 -19.07 -12.72 54.21
N LYS A 202 -18.72 -11.45 54.41
CA LYS A 202 -19.22 -10.30 53.65
C LYS A 202 -18.23 -9.83 52.56
N GLU A 203 -17.04 -10.42 52.55
CA GLU A 203 -15.95 -10.13 51.62
C GLU A 203 -16.33 -10.51 50.18
N ASN A 204 -15.59 -10.00 49.19
CA ASN A 204 -15.81 -10.40 47.80
C ASN A 204 -15.39 -11.88 47.56
N PRO A 205 -15.82 -12.54 46.46
CA PRO A 205 -15.53 -13.97 46.24
C PRO A 205 -14.04 -14.34 46.28
N LYS A 206 -13.15 -13.49 45.77
CA LYS A 206 -11.69 -13.76 45.78
C LYS A 206 -11.13 -13.74 47.20
N GLU A 207 -11.55 -12.76 48.01
CA GLU A 207 -11.17 -12.65 49.42
C GLU A 207 -11.75 -13.80 50.26
N LYS A 208 -12.99 -14.22 49.98
CA LYS A 208 -13.60 -15.41 50.59
C LYS A 208 -12.75 -16.67 50.33
N ILE A 209 -12.35 -16.92 49.08
CA ILE A 209 -11.51 -18.06 48.73
C ILE A 209 -10.16 -18.01 49.49
N LYS A 210 -9.50 -16.85 49.51
CA LYS A 210 -8.24 -16.67 50.24
C LYS A 210 -8.40 -16.94 51.75
N LYS A 211 -9.44 -16.37 52.36
CA LYS A 211 -9.76 -16.55 53.78
C LYS A 211 -10.07 -18.02 54.11
N ALA A 212 -10.73 -18.74 53.21
CA ALA A 212 -10.95 -20.18 53.35
C ALA A 212 -9.64 -20.97 53.36
N ALA A 213 -8.70 -20.65 52.48
CA ALA A 213 -7.38 -21.28 52.47
C ALA A 213 -6.63 -20.99 53.78
N GLU A 214 -6.62 -19.74 54.25
CA GLU A 214 -5.96 -19.32 55.51
C GLU A 214 -6.55 -20.03 56.73
N LYS A 215 -7.86 -20.30 56.74
CA LYS A 215 -8.55 -21.03 57.80
C LYS A 215 -8.52 -22.55 57.65
N ASN A 216 -7.78 -23.08 56.67
CA ASN A 216 -7.74 -24.51 56.34
C ASN A 216 -9.12 -25.14 56.06
N ILE A 217 -10.02 -24.38 55.43
CA ILE A 217 -11.34 -24.85 55.01
C ILE A 217 -11.19 -25.63 53.71
N ASN A 218 -11.77 -26.84 53.62
CA ASN A 218 -11.57 -27.71 52.47
C ASN A 218 -12.44 -27.34 51.27
N LEU A 219 -13.67 -26.90 51.52
CA LEU A 219 -14.63 -26.54 50.48
C LEU A 219 -15.35 -25.24 50.84
N ILE A 220 -15.48 -24.34 49.87
CA ILE A 220 -16.35 -23.16 49.98
C ILE A 220 -17.43 -23.22 48.92
N ILE A 221 -18.68 -23.06 49.34
CA ILE A 221 -19.85 -22.92 48.47
C ILE A 221 -20.21 -21.44 48.37
N MET A 222 -20.34 -20.94 47.15
CA MET A 222 -20.79 -19.58 46.86
C MET A 222 -21.91 -19.61 45.83
N ASP A 223 -22.79 -18.63 45.89
CA ASP A 223 -23.82 -18.37 44.90
C ASP A 223 -23.40 -17.23 43.95
N PHE A 224 -23.96 -17.25 42.75
CA PHE A 224 -23.89 -16.18 41.78
C PHE A 224 -25.19 -16.13 41.01
N TYR A 225 -25.82 -14.96 40.93
CA TYR A 225 -27.05 -14.78 40.16
C TYR A 225 -26.77 -14.00 38.88
N ASP A 226 -27.05 -14.63 37.74
CA ASP A 226 -27.00 -14.00 36.42
C ASP A 226 -28.39 -13.43 36.08
N ILE A 227 -28.54 -12.11 36.23
CA ILE A 227 -29.79 -11.38 35.98
C ILE A 227 -30.21 -11.51 34.52
N GLU A 228 -29.27 -11.50 33.57
CA GLU A 228 -29.57 -11.54 32.13
C GLU A 228 -30.14 -12.89 31.71
N LYS A 229 -29.68 -13.98 32.36
CA LYS A 229 -30.12 -15.35 32.07
C LYS A 229 -31.21 -15.86 33.00
N ASN A 230 -31.62 -15.06 33.99
CA ASN A 230 -32.51 -15.46 35.08
C ASN A 230 -32.09 -16.81 35.69
N GLN A 231 -30.80 -16.93 36.02
CA GLN A 231 -30.17 -18.18 36.41
C GLN A 231 -29.36 -18.01 37.70
N LEU A 232 -29.61 -18.89 38.67
CA LEU A 232 -28.81 -18.98 39.90
C LEU A 232 -27.76 -20.07 39.72
N GLU A 233 -26.49 -19.72 39.92
CA GLU A 233 -25.37 -20.64 39.97
C GLU A 233 -24.92 -20.85 41.43
N ILE A 234 -24.78 -22.10 41.85
CA ILE A 234 -24.16 -22.48 43.13
C ILE A 234 -22.85 -23.20 42.80
N THR A 235 -21.72 -22.63 43.22
CA THR A 235 -20.39 -23.12 42.87
C THR A 235 -19.63 -23.58 44.11
N PHE A 236 -19.03 -24.76 44.01
CA PHE A 236 -18.13 -25.37 44.98
C PHE A 236 -16.69 -25.10 44.56
N PHE A 237 -15.88 -24.57 45.47
CA PHE A 237 -14.47 -24.29 45.23
C PHE A 237 -13.57 -25.04 46.19
N ASP A 238 -12.45 -25.50 45.66
CA ASP A 238 -11.25 -25.82 46.42
C ASP A 238 -10.44 -24.52 46.64
N PRO A 239 -10.35 -24.00 47.88
CA PRO A 239 -9.69 -22.74 48.14
C PRO A 239 -8.17 -22.82 48.10
N PHE A 240 -7.57 -24.01 48.22
CA PHE A 240 -6.11 -24.16 48.16
C PHE A 240 -5.59 -24.04 46.74
N ASN A 241 -6.34 -24.56 45.78
CA ASN A 241 -6.00 -24.54 44.36
C ASN A 241 -6.77 -23.48 43.57
N ASN A 242 -7.64 -22.71 44.24
CA ASN A 242 -8.55 -21.74 43.63
C ASN A 242 -9.34 -22.35 42.44
N LYS A 243 -9.75 -23.62 42.58
CA LYS A 243 -10.36 -24.41 41.50
C LYS A 243 -11.85 -24.57 41.73
N LYS A 244 -12.65 -24.37 40.67
CA LYS A 244 -14.09 -24.73 40.65
C LYS A 244 -14.24 -26.24 40.53
N LEU A 245 -14.94 -26.86 41.45
CA LEU A 245 -15.17 -28.31 41.47
C LEU A 245 -16.53 -28.66 40.85
N VAL A 246 -17.59 -27.98 41.27
CA VAL A 246 -18.93 -28.14 40.71
C VAL A 246 -19.57 -26.78 40.57
N THR A 247 -20.22 -26.53 39.44
CA THR A 247 -21.18 -25.44 39.27
C THR A 247 -22.56 -26.02 39.02
N ILE A 248 -23.51 -25.68 39.88
CA ILE A 248 -24.90 -26.12 39.78
C ILE A 248 -25.73 -24.94 39.28
N ARG A 249 -26.49 -25.15 38.21
CA ARG A 249 -27.31 -24.12 37.56
C ARG A 249 -28.80 -24.39 37.75
N PHE A 250 -29.50 -23.38 38.24
CA PHE A 250 -30.95 -23.36 38.40
C PHE A 250 -31.56 -22.31 37.48
N ASN A 251 -32.44 -22.72 36.57
CA ASN A 251 -33.24 -21.78 35.79
C ASN A 251 -34.42 -21.27 36.63
N GLY A 252 -34.76 -19.98 36.52
CA GLY A 252 -35.72 -19.29 37.38
C GLY A 252 -37.13 -19.90 37.50
N ASP A 253 -37.56 -20.71 36.52
CA ASP A 253 -38.88 -21.36 36.55
C ASP A 253 -38.97 -22.57 37.49
N LEU A 254 -37.84 -23.24 37.78
CA LEU A 254 -37.81 -24.39 38.68
C LEU A 254 -38.04 -23.98 40.14
N ILE A 255 -37.66 -22.76 40.50
CA ILE A 255 -37.49 -22.31 41.90
C ILE A 255 -38.82 -22.18 42.66
N LYS A 256 -39.96 -22.15 41.96
CA LYS A 256 -41.29 -21.89 42.56
C LYS A 256 -42.05 -23.12 43.08
N ASN A 257 -41.60 -24.34 42.79
CA ASN A 257 -42.32 -25.58 43.15
C ASN A 257 -41.51 -26.47 44.10
N GLU A 258 -41.60 -26.26 45.42
CA GLU A 258 -41.15 -27.16 46.52
C GLU A 258 -40.05 -28.20 46.19
N ASN A 259 -38.83 -27.71 45.92
CA ASN A 259 -37.68 -28.48 45.39
C ASN A 259 -36.84 -29.23 46.44
N GLN A 260 -37.36 -29.47 47.66
CA GLN A 260 -36.56 -30.06 48.73
C GLN A 260 -35.92 -31.40 48.31
N LYS A 261 -36.64 -32.23 47.55
CA LYS A 261 -36.13 -33.51 47.03
C LYS A 261 -34.97 -33.34 46.04
N ILE A 262 -34.98 -32.28 45.22
CA ILE A 262 -33.90 -31.99 44.27
C ILE A 262 -32.66 -31.53 45.02
N ILE A 263 -32.82 -30.64 46.01
CA ILE A 263 -31.71 -30.18 46.85
C ILE A 263 -31.12 -31.35 47.65
N GLU A 264 -31.94 -32.22 48.22
CA GLU A 264 -31.48 -33.44 48.90
C GLU A 264 -30.72 -34.37 47.95
N ALA A 265 -31.19 -34.57 46.71
CA ALA A 265 -30.50 -35.37 45.71
C ALA A 265 -29.15 -34.74 45.29
N ILE A 266 -29.09 -33.42 45.15
CA ILE A 266 -27.85 -32.68 44.87
C ILE A 266 -26.86 -32.88 46.00
N ILE A 267 -27.29 -32.67 47.25
CA ILE A 267 -26.43 -32.78 48.42
C ILE A 267 -25.92 -34.21 48.55
N GLN A 268 -26.77 -35.22 48.39
CA GLN A 268 -26.34 -36.63 48.35
C GLN A 268 -25.33 -36.89 47.24
N LYS A 269 -25.51 -36.33 46.04
CA LYS A 269 -24.55 -36.47 44.95
C LYS A 269 -23.20 -35.81 45.29
N ILE A 270 -23.22 -34.62 45.88
CA ILE A 270 -22.02 -33.93 46.39
C ILE A 270 -21.34 -34.75 47.49
N GLU A 271 -22.10 -35.30 48.43
CA GLU A 271 -21.57 -36.17 49.49
C GLU A 271 -20.88 -37.39 48.88
N ILE A 272 -21.54 -38.10 47.96
CA ILE A 272 -20.97 -39.31 47.33
C ILE A 272 -19.69 -38.97 46.56
N GLN A 273 -19.68 -37.85 45.85
CA GLN A 273 -18.55 -37.45 45.01
C GLN A 273 -17.38 -36.85 45.78
N TYR A 274 -17.65 -36.06 46.82
CA TYR A 274 -16.64 -35.29 47.56
C TYR A 274 -16.39 -35.78 48.99
N GLN A 275 -17.00 -36.88 49.45
CA GLN A 275 -16.64 -37.52 50.72
C GLN A 275 -15.17 -37.95 50.77
N SER A 276 -14.60 -38.36 49.64
CA SER A 276 -13.20 -38.77 49.48
C SER A 276 -12.37 -37.68 48.81
N PHE A 277 -12.86 -36.45 48.78
CA PHE A 277 -12.16 -35.30 48.19
C PHE A 277 -10.81 -35.08 48.87
N SER A 278 -9.79 -34.74 48.09
CA SER A 278 -8.52 -34.25 48.59
C SER A 278 -8.07 -33.04 47.78
N SER A 279 -7.68 -31.97 48.46
CA SER A 279 -7.03 -30.80 47.83
C SER A 279 -5.61 -31.12 47.35
N LEU A 280 -5.09 -32.31 47.67
CA LEU A 280 -3.81 -32.80 47.18
C LEU A 280 -3.92 -33.38 45.76
N GLU A 281 -5.12 -33.68 45.26
CA GLU A 281 -5.35 -34.25 43.92
C GLU A 281 -5.94 -33.26 42.93
N GLU A 282 -5.69 -33.52 41.64
CA GLU A 282 -6.43 -32.88 40.55
C GLU A 282 -7.83 -33.50 40.47
N ASN A 283 -8.84 -32.73 40.88
CA ASN A 283 -10.24 -33.15 40.81
C ASN A 283 -10.88 -32.64 39.51
N ASP A 284 -11.72 -33.46 38.89
CA ASP A 284 -12.52 -33.05 37.74
C ASP A 284 -13.51 -31.94 38.12
N SER A 285 -13.77 -31.04 37.16
CA SER A 285 -14.75 -29.97 37.29
C SER A 285 -16.04 -30.36 36.56
N PHE A 286 -17.19 -30.14 37.17
CA PHE A 286 -18.49 -30.51 36.59
C PHE A 286 -19.45 -29.33 36.55
N VAL A 287 -20.28 -29.27 35.51
CA VAL A 287 -21.44 -28.39 35.44
C VAL A 287 -22.70 -29.24 35.48
N TRP A 288 -23.55 -28.95 36.45
CA TRP A 288 -24.82 -29.63 36.67
C TRP A 288 -25.96 -28.67 36.37
N THR A 289 -26.71 -28.94 35.31
CA THR A 289 -27.83 -28.10 34.89
C THR A 289 -29.12 -28.86 35.11
N PHE A 290 -30.01 -28.30 35.93
CA PHE A 290 -31.35 -28.85 36.12
C PHE A 290 -32.31 -28.23 35.10
N GLN A 291 -32.92 -29.08 34.29
CA GLN A 291 -33.97 -28.65 33.34
C GLN A 291 -35.33 -28.57 34.02
N SER A 292 -36.28 -27.87 33.40
CA SER A 292 -37.62 -27.60 33.93
C SER A 292 -38.45 -28.85 34.24
N ASP A 293 -38.07 -30.01 33.73
CA ASP A 293 -38.69 -31.32 33.98
C ASP A 293 -38.07 -32.08 35.17
N GLY A 294 -37.05 -31.49 35.83
CA GLY A 294 -36.33 -32.09 36.96
C GLY A 294 -35.17 -33.03 36.55
N VAL A 295 -34.87 -33.15 35.25
CA VAL A 295 -33.75 -33.97 34.78
C VAL A 295 -32.42 -33.23 34.97
N LEU A 296 -31.44 -33.92 35.55
CA LEU A 296 -30.08 -33.43 35.74
C LEU A 296 -29.24 -33.73 34.48
N GLN A 297 -28.74 -32.68 33.84
CA GLN A 297 -27.68 -32.79 32.85
C GLN A 297 -26.32 -32.56 33.52
N GLU A 298 -25.41 -33.50 33.32
CA GLU A 298 -24.04 -33.45 33.83
C GLU A 298 -23.07 -33.30 32.66
N GLU A 299 -22.35 -32.19 32.66
CA GLU A 299 -21.28 -31.93 31.71
C GLU A 299 -19.95 -31.92 32.49
N LYS A 300 -19.04 -32.83 32.12
CA LYS A 300 -17.67 -32.74 32.59
C LYS A 300 -17.06 -31.50 31.94
N GLN A 301 -16.72 -30.52 32.77
CA GLN A 301 -15.99 -29.36 32.30
C GLN A 301 -14.57 -29.84 32.05
N GLU A 302 -14.17 -29.94 30.78
CA GLU A 302 -12.76 -30.06 30.46
C GLU A 302 -12.07 -28.91 31.20
N SER A 303 -11.11 -29.25 32.08
CA SER A 303 -10.20 -28.23 32.61
C SER A 303 -9.79 -27.44 31.37
N PRO A 304 -9.89 -26.09 31.36
CA PRO A 304 -9.44 -25.36 30.20
C PRO A 304 -8.08 -25.98 29.89
N LYS A 305 -7.96 -26.61 28.71
CA LYS A 305 -6.62 -26.79 28.15
C LYS A 305 -6.03 -25.43 28.37
N GLU A 306 -4.86 -25.33 28.98
CA GLU A 306 -4.15 -24.05 28.98
C GLU A 306 -3.99 -23.74 27.48
N GLU A 307 -5.02 -23.12 26.90
CA GLU A 307 -5.07 -22.53 25.59
C GLU A 307 -4.22 -21.31 25.86
N PHE A 308 -2.91 -21.55 25.83
CA PHE A 308 -1.95 -20.55 25.45
C PHE A 308 -2.39 -20.16 24.05
N SER A 309 -3.37 -19.24 23.99
CA SER A 309 -3.97 -18.76 22.76
C SER A 309 -2.87 -18.22 21.87
N ASP A 310 -2.87 -18.72 20.63
CA ASP A 310 -1.79 -18.70 19.64
C ASP A 310 -0.94 -17.42 19.61
N PRO A 311 0.38 -17.59 19.76
CA PRO A 311 1.30 -17.06 18.76
C PRO A 311 1.96 -18.23 18.04
N ASN A 312 1.77 -18.28 16.72
CA ASN A 312 2.36 -19.28 15.85
C ASN A 312 3.90 -19.16 15.90
N TRP A 313 4.57 -20.16 16.48
CA TRP A 313 6.04 -20.22 16.60
C TRP A 313 6.75 -20.02 15.25
N ARG A 314 6.15 -20.50 14.15
CA ARG A 314 6.70 -20.30 12.80
C ARG A 314 6.68 -18.84 12.38
N ALA A 315 5.59 -18.12 12.68
CA ALA A 315 5.48 -16.70 12.39
C ALA A 315 6.51 -15.88 13.19
N TYR A 316 6.80 -16.28 14.43
CA TYR A 316 7.89 -15.68 15.21
C TYR A 316 9.26 -15.89 14.56
N LEU A 317 9.59 -17.12 14.15
CA LEU A 317 10.86 -17.40 13.47
C LEU A 317 10.97 -16.66 12.14
N ASP A 318 9.91 -16.67 11.31
CA ASP A 318 9.88 -15.93 10.05
C ASP A 318 10.12 -14.43 10.28
N ARG A 319 9.50 -13.87 11.32
CA ARG A 319 9.69 -12.47 11.67
C ARG A 319 11.11 -12.19 12.14
N LYS A 320 11.71 -13.07 12.94
CA LYS A 320 13.10 -12.94 13.40
C LYS A 320 14.11 -13.05 12.27
N ILE A 321 13.89 -13.96 11.33
CA ILE A 321 14.73 -14.08 10.12
C ILE A 321 14.64 -12.79 9.30
N TYR A 322 13.42 -12.29 9.07
CA TYR A 322 13.18 -11.03 8.37
C TYR A 322 13.85 -9.83 9.06
N ASP A 323 13.63 -9.65 10.36
CA ASP A 323 14.14 -8.49 11.09
C ASP A 323 15.68 -8.50 11.14
N ASN A 324 16.31 -9.66 11.31
CA ASN A 324 17.77 -9.77 11.27
C ASN A 324 18.33 -9.52 9.87
N GLU A 325 17.67 -9.99 8.81
CA GLU A 325 18.10 -9.69 7.44
C GLU A 325 18.03 -8.19 7.15
N TYR A 326 16.91 -7.56 7.50
CA TYR A 326 16.72 -6.13 7.35
C TYR A 326 17.84 -5.34 8.06
N LEU A 327 18.14 -5.70 9.31
CA LEU A 327 19.19 -5.03 10.10
C LEU A 327 20.60 -5.30 9.58
N MET A 328 20.87 -6.50 9.06
CA MET A 328 22.13 -6.83 8.38
C MET A 328 22.32 -5.92 7.18
N ILE A 329 21.32 -5.86 6.29
CA ILE A 329 21.39 -5.04 5.08
C ILE A 329 21.55 -3.55 5.42
N ASP A 330 20.79 -3.03 6.38
CA ASP A 330 20.90 -1.63 6.82
C ASP A 330 22.30 -1.30 7.38
N SER A 331 22.99 -2.28 7.97
CA SER A 331 24.36 -2.13 8.48
C SER A 331 25.46 -2.18 7.41
N LEU A 332 25.15 -2.71 6.23
CA LEU A 332 26.07 -2.75 5.08
C LEU A 332 26.03 -1.44 4.27
N LEU A 333 25.01 -0.61 4.49
CA LEU A 333 24.84 0.64 3.73
C LEU A 333 25.89 1.67 4.10
N ASN A 334 26.58 2.18 3.07
CA ASN A 334 27.42 3.36 3.15
C ASN A 334 26.79 4.48 2.31
N PRO A 335 26.26 5.56 2.93
CA PRO A 335 25.61 6.66 2.20
C PRO A 335 26.51 7.39 1.19
N GLU A 336 27.83 7.19 1.26
CA GLU A 336 28.81 7.81 0.35
C GLU A 336 29.20 6.90 -0.82
N ASP A 337 28.67 5.68 -0.90
CA ASP A 337 29.10 4.68 -1.88
C ASP A 337 27.89 4.01 -2.57
N LEU A 338 27.78 4.22 -3.89
CA LEU A 338 26.72 3.67 -4.72
C LEU A 338 26.76 2.13 -4.76
N ASP A 339 27.94 1.53 -4.77
CA ASP A 339 28.10 0.07 -4.82
C ASP A 339 27.52 -0.59 -3.55
N SER A 340 27.59 0.11 -2.41
CA SER A 340 27.00 -0.38 -1.16
C SER A 340 25.47 -0.54 -1.26
N PHE A 341 24.78 0.38 -1.96
CA PHE A 341 23.33 0.29 -2.18
C PHE A 341 22.98 -0.82 -3.17
N LEU A 342 23.77 -0.98 -4.23
CA LEU A 342 23.54 -2.04 -5.22
C LEU A 342 23.71 -3.43 -4.61
N ASN A 343 24.74 -3.61 -3.77
CA ASN A 343 24.95 -4.82 -3.01
C ASN A 343 23.78 -5.07 -2.05
N ALA A 344 23.30 -4.04 -1.35
CA ALA A 344 22.12 -4.15 -0.48
C ALA A 344 20.86 -4.58 -1.25
N PHE A 345 20.60 -4.04 -2.45
CA PHE A 345 19.45 -4.45 -3.27
C PHE A 345 19.59 -5.88 -3.78
N ALA A 346 20.78 -6.32 -4.16
CA ALA A 346 21.03 -7.70 -4.57
C ALA A 346 20.75 -8.69 -3.43
N GLU A 347 21.21 -8.38 -2.22
CA GLU A 347 20.92 -9.17 -1.01
C GLU A 347 19.41 -9.21 -0.70
N MET A 348 18.70 -8.08 -0.81
CA MET A 348 17.24 -8.05 -0.66
C MET A 348 16.54 -8.93 -1.70
N GLU A 349 16.96 -8.90 -2.96
CA GLU A 349 16.39 -9.73 -4.01
C GLU A 349 16.64 -11.23 -3.76
N GLU A 350 17.84 -11.60 -3.32
CA GLU A 350 18.17 -12.98 -2.99
C GLU A 350 17.33 -13.50 -1.81
N PHE A 351 17.21 -12.70 -0.76
CA PHE A 351 16.33 -12.99 0.37
C PHE A 351 14.87 -13.16 -0.06
N ASN A 352 14.36 -12.23 -0.88
CA ASN A 352 12.97 -12.20 -1.36
C ASN A 352 12.60 -13.35 -2.30
N LYS A 353 13.59 -14.03 -2.92
CA LYS A 353 13.36 -15.23 -3.74
C LYS A 353 13.03 -16.46 -2.90
N THR A 354 13.57 -16.53 -1.69
CA THR A 354 13.59 -17.76 -0.88
C THR A 354 12.68 -17.68 0.36
N HIS A 355 12.25 -16.48 0.77
CA HIS A 355 11.50 -16.26 2.01
C HIS A 355 10.05 -15.79 1.79
N PHE A 356 9.18 -16.12 2.75
CA PHE A 356 7.76 -15.75 2.73
C PHE A 356 7.53 -14.27 3.03
N LEU A 357 8.18 -13.75 4.09
CA LEU A 357 8.20 -12.32 4.37
C LEU A 357 9.25 -11.67 3.49
N LYS A 358 8.84 -10.66 2.72
CA LYS A 358 9.69 -9.98 1.74
C LYS A 358 10.05 -8.59 2.23
N ILE A 359 11.29 -8.18 2.00
CA ILE A 359 11.78 -6.82 2.21
C ILE A 359 11.27 -5.96 1.05
N PRO A 360 10.54 -4.85 1.33
CA PRO A 360 10.08 -3.94 0.29
C PRO A 360 11.27 -3.11 -0.22
N ILE A 361 11.78 -3.47 -1.41
CA ILE A 361 12.92 -2.79 -2.03
C ILE A 361 12.54 -1.35 -2.38
N GLU A 362 11.29 -1.14 -2.83
CA GLU A 362 10.76 0.17 -3.22
C GLU A 362 10.78 1.15 -2.04
N ASP A 363 10.45 0.70 -0.83
CA ASP A 363 10.48 1.54 0.38
C ASP A 363 11.91 1.99 0.71
N TYR A 364 12.91 1.12 0.47
CA TYR A 364 14.33 1.47 0.64
C TYR A 364 14.80 2.48 -0.41
N GLN A 365 14.44 2.27 -1.67
CA GLN A 365 14.78 3.19 -2.75
C GLN A 365 14.19 4.58 -2.51
N GLU A 366 12.93 4.66 -2.05
CA GLU A 366 12.29 5.93 -1.74
C GLU A 366 12.92 6.60 -0.51
N LYS A 367 13.24 5.85 0.55
CA LYS A 367 13.91 6.36 1.76
C LYS A 367 15.24 7.04 1.44
N TYR A 368 16.00 6.51 0.49
CA TYR A 368 17.34 6.98 0.12
C TYR A 368 17.39 7.69 -1.24
N LYS A 369 16.23 8.09 -1.80
CA LYS A 369 16.11 8.64 -3.16
C LYS A 369 17.08 9.78 -3.45
N GLU A 370 17.14 10.79 -2.58
CA GLU A 370 18.01 11.95 -2.77
C GLU A 370 19.50 11.60 -2.68
N ILE A 371 19.89 10.70 -1.76
CA ILE A 371 21.27 10.24 -1.62
C ILE A 371 21.70 9.46 -2.87
N LEU A 372 20.85 8.52 -3.33
CA LEU A 372 21.10 7.76 -4.55
C LEU A 372 21.22 8.67 -5.78
N ARG A 373 20.38 9.71 -5.86
CA ARG A 373 20.46 10.72 -6.92
C ARG A 373 21.78 11.48 -6.88
N GLU A 374 22.19 11.99 -5.72
CA GLU A 374 23.47 12.69 -5.56
C GLU A 374 24.65 11.79 -5.91
N LEU A 375 24.64 10.53 -5.47
CA LEU A 375 25.67 9.55 -5.79
C LEU A 375 25.75 9.30 -7.29
N LEU A 376 24.63 9.06 -7.97
CA LEU A 376 24.57 8.88 -9.43
C LEU A 376 25.12 10.08 -10.20
N ILE A 377 24.80 11.30 -9.75
CA ILE A 377 25.33 12.54 -10.33
C ILE A 377 26.84 12.64 -10.12
N SER A 378 27.33 12.31 -8.93
CA SER A 378 28.75 12.42 -8.58
C SER A 378 29.66 11.35 -9.20
N THR A 379 29.09 10.20 -9.55
CA THR A 379 29.82 9.08 -10.20
C THR A 379 29.82 9.16 -11.72
N THR A 380 29.19 10.19 -12.29
CA THR A 380 29.07 10.38 -13.75
C THR A 380 29.39 11.80 -14.18
N ASP A 381 29.53 11.98 -15.49
CA ASP A 381 29.79 13.28 -16.11
C ASP A 381 28.52 14.15 -16.23
N ILE A 382 27.36 13.66 -15.76
CA ILE A 382 26.07 14.36 -15.84
C ILE A 382 26.16 15.74 -15.20
N GLN A 383 26.83 15.86 -14.05
CA GLN A 383 27.00 17.15 -13.39
C GLN A 383 27.76 18.15 -14.27
N GLU A 384 28.78 17.68 -14.98
CA GLU A 384 29.56 18.52 -15.89
C GLU A 384 28.69 18.98 -17.06
N TYR A 385 27.93 18.08 -17.68
CA TYR A 385 27.04 18.43 -18.79
C TYR A 385 25.94 19.41 -18.38
N LEU A 386 25.31 19.21 -17.21
CA LEU A 386 24.32 20.14 -16.67
C LEU A 386 24.91 21.54 -16.42
N MET A 387 26.12 21.61 -15.86
CA MET A 387 26.82 22.87 -15.67
C MET A 387 27.16 23.55 -17.01
N MET A 388 27.62 22.79 -18.00
CA MET A 388 27.93 23.33 -19.33
C MET A 388 26.67 23.81 -20.06
N MET A 389 25.53 23.14 -19.89
CA MET A 389 24.23 23.62 -20.36
C MET A 389 23.88 25.00 -19.77
N GLU A 390 24.04 25.19 -18.45
CA GLU A 390 23.79 26.49 -17.82
C GLU A 390 24.72 27.60 -18.32
N VAL A 391 26.00 27.29 -18.52
CA VAL A 391 26.98 28.26 -19.05
C VAL A 391 26.62 28.64 -20.48
N ALA A 392 26.34 27.66 -21.34
CA ALA A 392 25.93 27.88 -22.72
C ALA A 392 24.67 28.76 -22.82
N LEU A 393 23.69 28.57 -21.91
CA LEU A 393 22.50 29.43 -21.83
C LEU A 393 22.83 30.87 -21.44
N LYS A 394 23.72 31.07 -20.46
CA LYS A 394 24.15 32.42 -20.02
C LYS A 394 24.89 33.15 -21.13
N ASP A 395 25.68 32.43 -21.91
CA ASP A 395 26.48 32.97 -23.01
C ASP A 395 25.67 33.11 -24.32
N GLY A 396 24.43 32.59 -24.36
CA GLY A 396 23.57 32.63 -25.54
C GLY A 396 24.02 31.71 -26.67
N ASN A 397 24.82 30.67 -26.36
CA ASN A 397 25.27 29.69 -27.35
C ASN A 397 24.33 28.48 -27.39
N THR A 398 23.32 28.56 -28.25
CA THR A 398 22.31 27.49 -28.41
C THR A 398 22.90 26.17 -28.92
N GLU A 399 23.93 26.20 -29.77
CA GLU A 399 24.56 24.98 -30.30
C GLU A 399 25.26 24.19 -29.20
N ASP A 400 26.05 24.89 -28.36
CA ASP A 400 26.70 24.27 -27.21
C ASP A 400 25.68 23.75 -26.19
N TYR A 401 24.57 24.46 -25.98
CA TYR A 401 23.49 24.00 -25.10
C TYR A 401 22.90 22.66 -25.57
N LEU A 402 22.53 22.56 -26.86
CA LEU A 402 21.94 21.35 -27.43
C LEU A 402 22.91 20.16 -27.39
N ASN A 403 24.19 20.40 -27.71
CA ASN A 403 25.20 19.36 -27.66
C ASN A 403 25.40 18.80 -26.22
N ASN A 404 25.44 19.67 -25.20
CA ASN A 404 25.56 19.20 -23.82
C ASN A 404 24.28 18.51 -23.31
N TYR A 405 23.10 18.91 -23.80
CA TYR A 405 21.85 18.20 -23.52
C TYR A 405 21.89 16.77 -24.08
N ASP A 406 22.30 16.57 -25.33
CA ASP A 406 22.42 15.24 -25.93
C ASP A 406 23.43 14.36 -25.16
N LEU A 407 24.57 14.94 -24.76
CA LEU A 407 25.56 14.25 -23.92
C LEU A 407 25.01 13.85 -22.54
N ALA A 408 24.22 14.70 -21.90
CA ALA A 408 23.55 14.37 -20.64
C ALA A 408 22.55 13.22 -20.81
N LYS A 409 21.81 13.19 -21.93
CA LYS A 409 20.85 12.12 -22.26
C LYS A 409 21.55 10.79 -22.52
N ASP A 410 22.65 10.80 -23.26
CA ASP A 410 23.46 9.60 -23.50
C ASP A 410 24.04 9.07 -22.17
N SER A 411 24.54 9.94 -21.30
CA SER A 411 25.05 9.54 -19.99
C SER A 411 23.97 8.96 -19.08
N LEU A 412 22.73 9.48 -19.12
CA LEU A 412 21.59 8.90 -18.39
C LEU A 412 21.20 7.52 -18.92
N LYS A 413 21.29 7.32 -20.23
CA LYS A 413 21.03 6.02 -20.86
C LYS A 413 22.07 4.99 -20.44
N ASP A 414 23.34 5.36 -20.41
CA ASP A 414 24.42 4.50 -19.92
C ASP A 414 24.21 4.15 -18.44
N LEU A 415 23.74 5.10 -17.62
CA LEU A 415 23.36 4.81 -16.23
C LEU A 415 22.22 3.79 -16.14
N LEU A 416 21.20 3.90 -17.00
CA LEU A 416 20.06 2.98 -16.99
C LEU A 416 20.50 1.54 -17.32
N GLU A 417 21.48 1.38 -18.21
CA GLU A 417 22.04 0.08 -18.60
C GLU A 417 22.93 -0.51 -17.49
N ASN A 418 23.74 0.32 -16.83
CA ASN A 418 24.67 -0.13 -15.79
C ASN A 418 24.01 -0.31 -14.42
N TYR A 419 22.93 0.43 -14.14
CA TYR A 419 22.22 0.39 -12.86
C TYR A 419 20.70 0.17 -13.02
N PRO A 420 20.26 -0.96 -13.61
CA PRO A 420 18.84 -1.25 -13.80
C PRO A 420 17.96 -1.14 -12.53
N PRO A 421 18.42 -1.53 -11.33
CA PRO A 421 17.63 -1.38 -10.10
C PRO A 421 17.24 0.07 -9.80
N LEU A 422 18.00 1.05 -10.29
CA LEU A 422 17.79 2.48 -10.06
C LEU A 422 17.04 3.18 -11.20
N ALA A 423 16.47 2.42 -12.15
CA ALA A 423 15.81 2.96 -13.32
C ALA A 423 14.75 4.02 -13.01
N TYR A 424 13.99 3.87 -11.91
CA TYR A 424 12.99 4.87 -11.50
C TYR A 424 13.61 6.24 -11.18
N ILE A 425 14.75 6.28 -10.47
CA ILE A 425 15.45 7.51 -10.13
C ILE A 425 16.06 8.13 -11.39
N ILE A 426 16.69 7.31 -12.23
CA ILE A 426 17.31 7.74 -13.49
C ILE A 426 16.26 8.32 -14.44
N GLN A 427 15.08 7.71 -14.56
CA GLN A 427 13.97 8.22 -15.36
C GLN A 427 13.37 9.52 -14.80
N ASP A 428 13.37 9.69 -13.47
CA ASP A 428 12.95 10.95 -12.86
C ASP A 428 13.96 12.07 -13.16
N MET A 429 15.26 11.79 -13.12
CA MET A 429 16.31 12.74 -13.56
C MET A 429 16.15 13.10 -15.04
N GLU A 430 15.91 12.11 -15.90
CA GLU A 430 15.68 12.30 -17.33
C GLU A 430 14.50 13.24 -17.60
N LYS A 431 13.36 13.01 -16.93
CA LYS A 431 12.18 13.87 -17.06
C LYS A 431 12.42 15.30 -16.59
N GLU A 432 13.31 15.51 -15.61
CA GLU A 432 13.64 16.84 -15.12
C GLU A 432 14.46 17.61 -16.16
N ILE A 433 15.49 16.97 -16.73
CA ILE A 433 16.30 17.53 -17.81
C ILE A 433 15.43 17.83 -19.05
N ASP A 434 14.56 16.91 -19.44
CA ASP A 434 13.64 17.11 -20.57
C ASP A 434 12.69 18.30 -20.34
N ARG A 435 12.17 18.46 -19.11
CA ARG A 435 11.31 19.61 -18.76
C ARG A 435 12.04 20.94 -18.83
N GLU A 436 13.29 20.99 -18.38
CA GLU A 436 14.12 22.19 -18.50
C GLU A 436 14.39 22.53 -19.97
N HIS A 437 14.71 21.51 -20.76
CA HIS A 437 14.90 21.66 -22.20
C HIS A 437 13.66 22.20 -22.91
N ASP A 438 12.49 21.59 -22.70
CA ASP A 438 11.22 22.05 -23.29
C ASP A 438 10.93 23.53 -22.94
N ALA A 439 11.23 23.94 -21.71
CA ALA A 439 11.02 25.31 -21.25
C ALA A 439 11.99 26.31 -21.93
N ILE A 440 13.19 25.88 -22.27
CA ILE A 440 14.21 26.67 -22.96
C ILE A 440 13.91 26.76 -24.46
N GLU A 441 13.58 25.64 -25.10
CA GLU A 441 13.21 25.60 -26.52
C GLU A 441 12.05 26.57 -26.79
N LYS A 442 11.02 26.53 -25.94
CA LYS A 442 9.90 27.47 -26.02
C LYS A 442 10.32 28.94 -25.90
N LYS A 443 11.28 29.27 -25.02
CA LYS A 443 11.82 30.65 -24.90
C LYS A 443 12.60 31.07 -26.16
N LEU A 444 13.37 30.15 -26.75
CA LEU A 444 14.12 30.40 -27.98
C LEU A 444 13.19 30.59 -29.19
N GLU A 445 12.10 29.82 -29.28
CA GLU A 445 11.05 30.00 -30.28
C GLU A 445 10.35 31.36 -30.14
N GLU A 446 10.04 31.77 -28.91
CA GLU A 446 9.43 33.07 -28.61
C GLU A 446 10.37 34.24 -28.95
N GLN A 447 11.69 34.09 -28.77
CA GLN A 447 12.68 35.10 -29.15
C GLN A 447 12.87 35.21 -30.69
N ASN A 448 12.89 34.08 -31.41
CA ASN A 448 13.02 34.04 -32.88
C ASN A 448 11.79 34.60 -33.63
N PHE A 449 10.64 34.74 -32.97
CA PHE A 449 9.44 35.33 -33.60
C PHE A 449 9.54 36.85 -33.81
N TYR A 450 10.38 37.56 -33.05
CA TYR A 450 10.52 39.02 -33.12
C TYR A 450 11.50 39.53 -34.20
N ASP A 451 12.26 38.65 -34.86
CA ASP A 451 13.31 38.98 -35.84
C ASP A 451 12.85 38.93 -37.31
N LYS A 452 11.56 38.77 -37.60
CA LYS A 452 11.03 38.74 -38.99
C LYS A 452 10.71 40.15 -39.52
N SER A 453 11.58 40.67 -40.37
CA SER A 453 11.48 41.97 -41.03
C SER A 453 10.28 42.13 -41.98
N PHE A 454 9.31 43.00 -41.65
CA PHE A 454 8.25 43.43 -42.55
C PHE A 454 8.78 44.52 -43.52
N CYS A 455 8.42 44.48 -44.81
CA CYS A 455 8.82 45.50 -45.80
C CYS A 455 7.62 46.28 -46.36
N PHE A 456 7.69 47.61 -46.33
CA PHE A 456 6.68 48.51 -46.91
C PHE A 456 7.16 49.15 -48.22
N TYR A 457 6.30 49.17 -49.24
CA TYR A 457 6.57 49.85 -50.52
C TYR A 457 5.45 50.84 -50.86
N LEU A 458 5.83 51.97 -51.43
CA LEU A 458 4.92 52.98 -51.98
C LEU A 458 5.27 53.18 -53.46
N GLY A 459 4.31 52.93 -54.35
CA GLY A 459 4.55 52.94 -55.80
C GLY A 459 3.62 53.86 -56.58
N ALA A 460 4.15 54.39 -57.68
CA ALA A 460 3.39 55.09 -58.71
C ALA A 460 3.11 54.14 -59.88
N VAL A 461 1.90 54.23 -60.42
CA VAL A 461 1.42 53.27 -61.42
C VAL A 461 1.08 53.97 -62.74
N TYR A 462 1.62 53.45 -63.85
CA TYR A 462 1.28 53.90 -65.21
C TYR A 462 0.65 52.76 -66.01
N VAL A 463 -0.58 52.95 -66.49
CA VAL A 463 -1.34 51.89 -67.15
C VAL A 463 -1.72 52.30 -68.55
N GLN A 464 -1.49 51.39 -69.51
CA GLN A 464 -1.99 51.51 -70.88
C GLN A 464 -3.00 50.40 -71.15
N GLN A 465 -4.28 50.66 -70.85
CA GLN A 465 -5.36 49.69 -71.00
C GLN A 465 -6.29 50.05 -72.17
N ARG A 466 -6.82 49.01 -72.82
CA ARG A 466 -7.96 49.12 -73.74
C ARG A 466 -9.19 48.57 -73.04
N THR A 467 -10.17 49.43 -72.86
CA THR A 467 -11.46 49.09 -72.25
C THR A 467 -12.52 48.95 -73.34
N TYR A 468 -13.27 47.85 -73.33
CA TYR A 468 -14.34 47.57 -74.29
C TYR A 468 -15.71 47.56 -73.58
N GLU A 469 -16.63 48.42 -74.02
CA GLU A 469 -18.06 48.27 -73.73
C GLU A 469 -18.72 47.38 -74.78
N PHE A 470 -19.84 46.75 -74.43
CA PHE A 470 -20.65 45.88 -75.31
C PHE A 470 -21.13 46.55 -76.63
N LEU A 471 -20.84 47.84 -76.84
CA LEU A 471 -21.10 48.62 -78.04
C LEU A 471 -19.79 49.17 -78.63
N ASN A 472 -19.04 48.31 -79.32
CA ASN A 472 -18.03 48.53 -80.39
C ASN A 472 -17.18 49.83 -80.48
N ASN A 473 -16.96 50.58 -79.40
CA ASN A 473 -16.09 51.75 -79.37
C ASN A 473 -14.78 51.45 -78.63
N GLN A 474 -13.64 51.71 -79.27
CA GLN A 474 -12.32 51.62 -78.63
C GLN A 474 -12.06 52.87 -77.77
N LYS A 475 -11.79 52.67 -76.48
CA LYS A 475 -11.39 53.72 -75.53
C LYS A 475 -9.89 53.62 -75.25
N PHE A 476 -9.21 54.77 -75.13
CA PHE A 476 -7.84 54.87 -74.63
C PHE A 476 -7.87 55.56 -73.27
N ASP A 477 -7.43 54.83 -72.24
CA ASP A 477 -7.38 55.33 -70.87
C ASP A 477 -5.95 55.81 -70.56
N LYS A 478 -5.81 56.95 -69.88
CA LYS A 478 -4.56 57.39 -69.25
C LYS A 478 -4.80 57.42 -67.75
N ASN A 479 -4.16 56.50 -67.03
CA ASN A 479 -4.36 56.35 -65.58
C ASN A 479 -3.09 56.75 -64.82
N ILE A 480 -3.26 57.47 -63.71
CA ILE A 480 -2.22 57.72 -62.72
C ILE A 480 -2.80 57.30 -61.37
N GLY A 481 -2.16 56.33 -60.70
CA GLY A 481 -2.61 55.77 -59.43
C GLY A 481 -1.45 55.50 -58.47
N GLY A 482 -1.79 55.21 -57.21
CA GLY A 482 -0.84 54.84 -56.17
C GLY A 482 -1.07 53.38 -55.74
N SER A 483 0.00 52.67 -55.41
CA SER A 483 -0.07 51.28 -54.94
C SER A 483 0.72 51.09 -53.66
N LEU A 484 0.16 50.30 -52.74
CA LEU A 484 0.78 49.86 -51.50
C LEU A 484 1.03 48.35 -51.58
N LEU A 485 2.24 47.93 -51.24
CA LEU A 485 2.63 46.52 -51.21
C LEU A 485 3.13 46.15 -49.81
N PHE A 486 2.63 45.03 -49.31
CA PHE A 486 3.00 44.46 -48.01
C PHE A 486 3.54 43.04 -48.19
N GLY A 487 4.84 42.83 -47.95
CA GLY A 487 5.48 41.52 -48.10
C GLY A 487 5.56 40.76 -46.77
N ILE A 488 5.15 39.49 -46.75
CA ILE A 488 5.28 38.56 -45.62
C ILE A 488 6.28 37.45 -46.00
N PRO A 489 7.43 37.31 -45.32
CA PRO A 489 8.34 36.19 -45.56
C PRO A 489 7.74 34.87 -45.03
N LEU A 490 7.82 33.81 -45.82
CA LEU A 490 7.44 32.46 -45.42
C LEU A 490 8.69 31.69 -44.98
N ASN A 491 8.86 31.51 -43.66
CA ASN A 491 9.86 30.73 -42.89
C ASN A 491 11.33 30.69 -43.35
N ASP A 492 11.61 30.58 -44.64
CA ASP A 492 12.92 30.71 -45.25
C ASP A 492 13.01 32.04 -46.01
N SER A 493 14.13 32.76 -45.89
CA SER A 493 14.40 34.08 -46.50
C SER A 493 14.25 34.17 -48.04
N THR A 494 13.92 33.05 -48.68
CA THR A 494 13.81 32.84 -50.13
C THR A 494 12.37 32.87 -50.66
N HIS A 495 11.35 32.75 -49.79
CA HIS A 495 9.93 32.71 -50.19
C HIS A 495 9.14 33.84 -49.52
N TRP A 496 8.38 34.59 -50.31
CA TRP A 496 7.60 35.74 -49.83
C TRP A 496 6.19 35.70 -50.42
N ILE A 497 5.19 36.05 -49.62
CA ILE A 497 3.84 36.38 -50.09
C ILE A 497 3.72 37.90 -50.09
N ASP A 498 3.54 38.49 -51.27
CA ASP A 498 3.29 39.92 -51.42
C ASP A 498 1.76 40.15 -51.49
N LEU A 499 1.23 40.94 -50.55
CA LEU A 499 -0.15 41.42 -50.55
C LEU A 499 -0.23 42.79 -51.23
N TYR A 500 -1.09 42.90 -52.25
CA TYR A 500 -1.23 44.11 -53.07
C TYR A 500 -2.49 44.89 -52.72
N PHE A 501 -2.31 46.19 -52.52
CA PHE A 501 -3.39 47.17 -52.44
C PHE A 501 -3.16 48.22 -53.52
N ASP A 502 -3.87 48.08 -54.64
CA ASP A 502 -3.76 49.01 -55.76
C ASP A 502 -4.94 49.97 -55.74
N LEU A 503 -4.65 51.27 -55.62
CA LEU A 503 -5.64 52.33 -55.50
C LEU A 503 -5.49 53.26 -56.71
N LYS A 504 -6.31 53.00 -57.73
CA LYS A 504 -6.23 53.69 -59.02
C LYS A 504 -7.34 54.71 -59.17
N ALA A 505 -6.96 55.94 -59.52
CA ALA A 505 -7.88 56.94 -60.03
C ALA A 505 -7.80 56.95 -61.57
N ASN A 506 -8.84 56.48 -62.23
CA ASN A 506 -8.90 56.47 -63.70
C ASN A 506 -9.66 57.71 -64.19
N ALA A 507 -9.09 58.41 -65.17
CA ALA A 507 -9.75 59.51 -65.86
C ALA A 507 -10.10 59.08 -67.29
N PHE A 508 -11.40 58.99 -67.58
CA PHE A 508 -11.88 58.55 -68.90
C PHE A 508 -12.08 59.75 -69.84
N PHE A 509 -11.53 59.66 -71.05
CA PHE A 509 -11.74 60.65 -72.11
C PHE A 509 -12.66 60.09 -73.19
N PHE A 510 -13.88 60.64 -73.31
CA PHE A 510 -14.81 60.24 -74.36
C PHE A 510 -14.56 61.05 -75.64
N LYS A 511 -14.28 60.36 -76.75
CA LYS A 511 -14.35 60.96 -78.10
C LYS A 511 -15.62 60.44 -78.78
N LYS A 512 -16.68 61.26 -78.79
CA LYS A 512 -17.90 60.92 -79.52
C LYS A 512 -17.64 61.10 -81.02
N SER A 513 -17.65 60.03 -81.81
CA SER A 513 -17.68 60.13 -83.28
C SER A 513 -19.07 60.60 -83.70
N LEU A 514 -19.20 61.86 -84.13
CA LEU A 514 -20.41 62.33 -84.81
C LEU A 514 -20.52 61.63 -86.17
N SER A 515 -21.67 60.99 -86.41
CA SER A 515 -22.09 60.55 -87.74
C SER A 515 -22.24 61.76 -88.67
N TYR A 516 -21.57 61.74 -89.82
CA TYR A 516 -21.64 62.77 -90.85
C TYR A 516 -22.91 62.59 -91.70
N ALA A 517 -23.88 63.50 -91.57
CA ALA A 517 -24.81 63.86 -92.64
C ALA A 517 -25.42 65.26 -92.40
N ILE A 518 -24.91 66.27 -93.14
CA ILE A 518 -25.62 67.44 -93.77
C ILE A 518 -26.50 68.31 -92.82
N GLN A 519 -26.41 69.63 -92.64
CA GLN A 519 -25.68 70.76 -93.21
C GLN A 519 -25.85 72.00 -92.27
N SER A 520 -24.98 72.99 -92.45
CA SER A 520 -25.08 74.41 -92.08
C SER A 520 -24.52 74.85 -90.71
N MET A 521 -23.77 75.96 -90.80
CA MET A 521 -22.83 76.53 -89.85
C MET A 521 -23.47 77.06 -88.56
N ASN A 522 -22.92 76.67 -87.41
CA ASN A 522 -22.26 77.54 -86.43
C ASN A 522 -21.97 76.79 -85.11
N MET A 523 -20.71 76.85 -84.67
CA MET A 523 -20.19 76.40 -83.36
C MET A 523 -20.50 74.95 -82.93
N VAL A 524 -19.61 74.00 -83.28
CA VAL A 524 -19.53 72.72 -82.58
C VAL A 524 -18.61 72.88 -81.38
N TYR A 525 -19.19 73.02 -80.19
CA TYR A 525 -18.46 72.88 -78.94
C TYR A 525 -17.93 71.44 -78.83
N TYR A 526 -16.62 71.28 -78.65
CA TYR A 526 -16.04 70.02 -78.17
C TYR A 526 -16.53 69.80 -76.73
N GLN A 527 -17.51 68.93 -76.55
CA GLN A 527 -17.97 68.54 -75.24
C GLN A 527 -17.06 67.41 -74.73
N VAL A 528 -16.14 67.76 -73.83
CA VAL A 528 -15.31 66.79 -73.11
C VAL A 528 -16.00 66.53 -71.77
N ASP A 529 -16.68 65.40 -71.64
CA ASP A 529 -17.19 64.94 -70.36
C ASP A 529 -16.04 64.27 -69.60
N TYR A 530 -15.72 64.80 -68.42
CA TYR A 530 -14.75 64.22 -67.50
C TYR A 530 -15.47 63.28 -66.53
N GLN A 531 -15.06 62.02 -66.49
CA GLN A 531 -15.47 61.08 -65.45
C GLN A 531 -14.23 60.61 -64.69
N ILE A 532 -14.26 60.76 -63.36
CA ILE A 532 -13.24 60.27 -62.45
C ILE A 532 -13.78 58.99 -61.82
N ALA A 533 -13.03 57.91 -61.93
CA ALA A 533 -13.36 56.62 -61.33
C ALA A 533 -12.31 56.20 -60.32
N GLY A 534 -12.75 55.70 -59.17
CA GLY A 534 -11.87 55.03 -58.22
C GLY A 534 -12.02 53.51 -58.38
N ASP A 535 -10.93 52.84 -58.71
CA ASP A 535 -10.82 51.38 -58.68
C ASP A 535 -10.06 50.96 -57.42
N PHE A 536 -10.66 50.05 -56.65
CA PHE A 536 -10.03 49.39 -55.51
C PHE A 536 -9.82 47.92 -55.86
N LEU A 537 -8.56 47.52 -55.99
CA LEU A 537 -8.18 46.13 -56.26
C LEU A 537 -7.51 45.52 -55.02
N LEU A 538 -8.03 44.36 -54.59
CA LEU A 538 -7.39 43.47 -53.63
C LEU A 538 -6.87 42.26 -54.40
N GLY A 539 -5.54 42.09 -54.43
CA GLY A 539 -4.89 41.00 -55.15
C GLY A 539 -3.84 40.30 -54.30
N PHE A 540 -3.64 39.01 -54.55
CA PHE A 540 -2.62 38.18 -53.93
C PHE A 540 -1.61 37.73 -54.99
N GLU A 541 -0.32 37.76 -54.64
CA GLU A 541 0.75 37.25 -55.49
C GLU A 541 1.68 36.32 -54.69
N ALA A 542 2.01 35.18 -55.29
CA ALA A 542 3.08 34.31 -54.80
C ALA A 542 4.29 34.42 -55.73
N ARG A 543 5.47 34.73 -55.18
CA ARG A 543 6.72 34.85 -55.94
C ARG A 543 7.73 33.77 -55.59
N LEU A 544 8.48 33.34 -56.61
CA LEU A 544 9.71 32.57 -56.48
C LEU A 544 10.88 33.49 -56.88
N LYS A 545 11.88 33.65 -56.00
CA LYS A 545 12.97 34.61 -56.20
C LYS A 545 13.88 34.20 -57.36
N ASN A 546 14.00 35.08 -58.37
CA ASN A 546 15.20 35.36 -59.15
C ASN A 546 15.01 36.70 -59.91
N ILE A 547 16.10 37.36 -60.32
CA ILE A 547 16.20 38.74 -60.83
C ILE A 547 15.20 39.10 -61.96
N LEU A 548 14.58 38.10 -62.57
CA LEU A 548 13.37 38.16 -63.40
C LEU A 548 12.36 37.14 -62.86
N GLY A 549 11.30 37.59 -62.20
CA GLY A 549 10.24 36.74 -61.68
C GLY A 549 9.02 36.70 -62.61
N ILE A 550 8.44 35.52 -62.86
CA ILE A 550 7.08 35.43 -63.43
C ILE A 550 6.10 35.51 -62.27
N SER A 551 5.26 36.53 -62.33
CA SER A 551 4.27 36.87 -61.32
C SER A 551 2.89 36.43 -61.80
N LEU A 552 2.19 35.60 -61.02
CA LEU A 552 0.77 35.28 -61.25
C LEU A 552 -0.05 35.91 -60.14
N PHE A 553 -1.01 36.74 -60.50
CA PHE A 553 -1.90 37.39 -59.53
C PHE A 553 -3.35 37.27 -59.97
N GLY A 554 -4.21 37.10 -58.98
CA GLY A 554 -5.65 37.07 -59.11
C GLY A 554 -6.27 37.93 -58.01
N GLY A 555 -7.38 38.58 -58.33
CA GLY A 555 -8.05 39.46 -57.38
C GLY A 555 -9.47 39.80 -57.77
N THR A 556 -10.23 40.28 -56.80
CA THR A 556 -11.54 40.89 -57.03
C THR A 556 -11.35 42.40 -57.17
N ASN A 557 -12.04 42.99 -58.14
CA ASN A 557 -12.03 44.44 -58.33
C ASN A 557 -13.40 45.01 -57.96
N TYR A 558 -13.38 46.11 -57.22
CA TYR A 558 -14.55 46.93 -56.96
C TYR A 558 -14.34 48.32 -57.58
N THR A 559 -15.15 48.63 -58.58
CA THR A 559 -15.14 49.94 -59.24
C THR A 559 -16.33 50.76 -58.78
N ASN A 560 -16.07 52.00 -58.35
CA ASN A 560 -17.11 53.00 -58.13
C ASN A 560 -16.87 54.22 -59.02
N LEU A 561 -17.79 54.42 -59.97
CA LEU A 561 -17.76 55.52 -60.93
C LEU A 561 -18.59 56.69 -60.40
N LYS A 562 -17.99 57.89 -60.32
CA LYS A 562 -18.71 59.13 -60.04
C LYS A 562 -18.48 60.15 -61.15
N SER A 563 -19.56 60.49 -61.86
CA SER A 563 -19.54 61.52 -62.89
C SER A 563 -19.63 62.92 -62.25
N SER A 564 -18.68 63.80 -62.53
CA SER A 564 -18.75 65.21 -62.11
C SER A 564 -18.82 66.09 -63.35
N SER A 565 -20.02 66.28 -63.91
CA SER A 565 -20.24 67.32 -64.92
C SER A 565 -20.62 68.63 -64.22
N PRO A 566 -19.94 69.77 -64.48
CA PRO A 566 -20.27 71.04 -63.85
C PRO A 566 -21.58 71.68 -64.36
N LEU A 567 -22.21 71.16 -65.43
CA LEU A 567 -23.35 71.80 -66.11
C LEU A 567 -24.67 71.00 -66.07
N LEU A 568 -24.68 69.83 -65.43
CA LEU A 568 -25.88 69.03 -65.19
C LEU A 568 -25.91 68.61 -63.72
N SER A 569 -26.33 69.53 -62.85
CA SER A 569 -26.73 69.19 -61.48
C SER A 569 -27.94 68.24 -61.54
N GLY A 570 -27.74 66.94 -61.37
CA GLY A 570 -28.87 66.03 -61.16
C GLY A 570 -28.68 64.54 -61.43
N TYR A 571 -27.60 64.07 -62.06
CA TYR A 571 -27.42 62.63 -62.31
C TYR A 571 -26.10 62.10 -61.74
N ASP A 572 -26.16 61.66 -60.48
CA ASP A 572 -25.14 60.85 -59.83
C ASP A 572 -25.37 59.38 -60.25
N SER A 573 -24.79 58.95 -61.38
CA SER A 573 -24.83 57.54 -61.78
C SER A 573 -23.74 56.77 -61.05
N LYS A 574 -24.06 56.26 -59.85
CA LYS A 574 -23.23 55.26 -59.18
C LYS A 574 -23.32 53.93 -59.93
N ILE A 575 -22.25 53.58 -60.63
CA ILE A 575 -22.07 52.21 -61.13
C ILE A 575 -21.14 51.52 -60.13
N ASN A 576 -21.74 50.72 -59.26
CA ASN A 576 -21.00 49.76 -58.44
C ASN A 576 -20.95 48.47 -59.25
N ALA A 577 -19.76 48.02 -59.61
CA ALA A 577 -19.58 46.74 -60.28
C ALA A 577 -18.50 45.95 -59.55
N ILE A 578 -18.84 44.72 -59.18
CA ILE A 578 -17.88 43.73 -58.69
C ILE A 578 -17.45 42.90 -59.89
N GLY A 579 -16.16 42.67 -60.01
CA GLY A 579 -15.59 41.84 -61.06
C GLY A 579 -14.36 41.09 -60.58
N TRP A 580 -13.79 40.32 -61.48
CA TRP A 580 -12.53 39.65 -61.26
C TRP A 580 -11.47 40.20 -62.21
N LYS A 581 -10.23 40.13 -61.76
CA LYS A 581 -9.04 40.47 -62.54
C LYS A 581 -8.01 39.37 -62.32
N ALA A 582 -7.43 38.90 -63.41
CA ALA A 582 -6.33 37.96 -63.40
C ALA A 582 -5.25 38.49 -64.33
N GLY A 583 -3.99 38.27 -63.98
CA GLY A 583 -2.92 38.63 -64.88
C GLY A 583 -1.64 37.94 -64.54
N ALA A 584 -0.71 38.10 -65.47
CA ALA A 584 0.63 37.58 -65.37
C ALA A 584 1.60 38.67 -65.81
N GLY A 585 2.71 38.78 -65.10
CA GLY A 585 3.70 39.81 -65.36
C GLY A 585 5.12 39.34 -65.12
N VAL A 586 6.05 40.19 -65.53
CA VAL A 586 7.46 40.08 -65.16
C VAL A 586 7.83 41.26 -64.28
N SER A 587 8.51 40.97 -63.19
CA SER A 587 9.03 41.98 -62.27
C SER A 587 10.56 41.95 -62.26
N LEU A 588 11.15 43.13 -62.08
CA LEU A 588 12.58 43.34 -61.95
C LEU A 588 12.84 44.22 -60.73
N ASP A 589 13.56 43.65 -59.77
CA ASP A 589 13.94 44.32 -58.52
C ASP A 589 15.35 44.90 -58.65
N PHE A 590 15.51 46.20 -58.37
CA PHE A 590 16.80 46.89 -58.37
C PHE A 590 16.96 47.80 -57.14
N LEU A 591 17.76 47.34 -56.17
CA LEU A 591 18.05 48.05 -54.91
C LEU A 591 16.77 48.46 -54.17
N PHE A 592 16.36 49.72 -54.28
CA PHE A 592 15.19 50.31 -53.61
C PHE A 592 14.02 50.54 -54.56
N ILE A 593 14.14 50.14 -55.83
CA ILE A 593 13.13 50.35 -56.87
C ILE A 593 12.73 48.99 -57.45
N ARG A 594 11.43 48.74 -57.52
CA ARG A 594 10.85 47.60 -58.23
C ARG A 594 10.14 48.10 -59.48
N LEU A 595 10.45 47.50 -60.62
CA LEU A 595 9.78 47.76 -61.89
C LEU A 595 9.01 46.51 -62.32
N GLU A 596 7.75 46.67 -62.74
CA GLU A 596 6.94 45.54 -63.19
C GLU A 596 6.25 45.86 -64.50
N ALA A 597 6.22 44.87 -65.40
CA ALA A 597 5.45 44.89 -66.62
C ALA A 597 4.44 43.74 -66.59
N VAL A 598 3.17 44.07 -66.63
CA VAL A 598 2.11 43.17 -66.23
C VAL A 598 1.00 43.14 -67.25
N TYR A 599 0.68 41.97 -67.79
CA TYR A 599 -0.48 41.81 -68.66
C TYR A 599 -1.70 41.38 -67.84
N GLU A 600 -2.75 42.17 -67.91
CA GLU A 600 -3.94 42.01 -67.08
C GLU A 600 -5.16 41.77 -67.96
N MET A 601 -6.01 40.85 -67.51
CA MET A 601 -7.36 40.66 -68.04
C MET A 601 -8.36 40.69 -66.90
N GLY A 602 -9.46 41.39 -67.09
CA GLY A 602 -10.50 41.48 -66.07
C GLY A 602 -11.87 41.65 -66.69
N LYS A 603 -12.87 41.23 -65.94
CA LYS A 603 -14.26 41.34 -66.31
C LYS A 603 -15.08 41.79 -65.12
N THR A 604 -15.82 42.86 -65.31
CA THR A 604 -16.95 43.23 -64.45
C THR A 604 -18.25 42.90 -65.17
N GLU A 605 -19.40 43.09 -64.52
CA GLU A 605 -20.71 42.89 -65.15
C GLU A 605 -20.90 43.68 -66.45
N LYS A 606 -20.22 44.84 -66.60
CA LYS A 606 -20.43 45.77 -67.73
C LYS A 606 -19.20 46.02 -68.60
N LEU A 607 -17.99 45.71 -68.13
CA LEU A 607 -16.76 46.05 -68.82
C LEU A 607 -15.82 44.85 -68.91
N ASN A 608 -15.19 44.71 -70.08
CA ASN A 608 -14.03 43.84 -70.26
C ASN A 608 -12.78 44.71 -70.41
N HIS A 609 -11.75 44.39 -69.63
CA HIS A 609 -10.46 45.07 -69.68
C HIS A 609 -9.39 44.07 -70.08
N LYS A 610 -8.54 44.48 -71.03
CA LYS A 610 -7.30 43.79 -71.36
C LYS A 610 -6.22 44.83 -71.63
N GLY A 611 -5.05 44.70 -71.02
CA GLY A 611 -4.00 45.67 -71.24
C GLY A 611 -2.70 45.36 -70.52
N LEU A 612 -1.72 46.20 -70.79
CA LEU A 612 -0.39 46.13 -70.19
C LEU A 612 -0.26 47.28 -69.18
N SER A 613 0.11 46.94 -67.96
CA SER A 613 0.32 47.86 -66.85
C SER A 613 1.81 47.87 -66.49
N PHE A 614 2.36 49.07 -66.29
CA PHE A 614 3.73 49.26 -65.83
C PHE A 614 3.72 49.86 -64.43
N TYR A 615 4.39 49.20 -63.50
CA TYR A 615 4.45 49.61 -62.11
C TYR A 615 5.88 49.99 -61.73
N ALA A 616 6.03 51.07 -60.95
CA ALA A 616 7.29 51.46 -60.36
C ALA A 616 7.09 51.72 -58.86
N TYR A 617 7.70 50.88 -58.02
CA TYR A 617 7.60 50.97 -56.57
C TYR A 617 8.91 51.44 -55.95
N LEU A 618 8.83 52.34 -54.98
CA LEU A 618 9.95 52.69 -54.11
C LEU A 618 9.81 51.94 -52.78
N LYS A 619 10.85 51.21 -52.39
CA LYS A 619 10.95 50.55 -51.08
C LYS A 619 11.17 51.63 -50.01
N LEU A 620 10.22 51.75 -49.07
CA LEU A 620 10.30 52.76 -48.01
C LEU A 620 11.08 52.28 -46.77
N GLY A 621 11.33 50.97 -46.65
CA GLY A 621 12.12 50.38 -45.57
C GLY A 621 11.47 49.12 -44.99
N GLY A 622 12.27 48.31 -44.30
CA GLY A 622 11.85 47.22 -43.41
C GLY A 622 12.77 47.19 -42.19
N TYR A 623 12.22 46.81 -41.04
CA TYR A 623 13.00 46.68 -39.79
C TYR A 623 13.73 45.36 -39.76
#